data_AF-A0A6J4IGS4-F1
#
_entry.id   AF-A0A6J4IGS4-F1
#
_cell.length_a   1.000
_cell.length_b   1.000
_cell.length_c   1.000
_cell.angle_alpha   90.00
_cell.angle_beta   90.00
_cell.angle_gamma   90.00
#
_symmetry.space_group_name_H-M   'P 1'
#
loop_
_entity.id
_entity.type
_entity.pdbx_description
1 polymer ?
#
loop_
_entity_poly.entity_id
_entity_poly.type
_entity_poly.pdbx_seq_one_letter_code
_entity_poly.pdbx_strand_id
1 'polypeptide(L)'
;MPPLEGQPTFQHFGTQHLIVIFLTILLPFLLAAFVWRTKSQTIERGIVYAISAILILNYVVYLIFTRSFGELTWAQMLPMQMCDWAMVVVMVALWSCNHRWFEVAYFWGIGGTLQAVLTPNLHVGFPSIRFFNFFIAHSGIIIGVVFLMLVRRLRPYPMSLVRAFAWSELYFVITMVVDHFTGVNYGFLLRKPEAFSLLSFLSDSRPLYLLQMHGLALLFFAILYAPFAIADLLRRDASHKGHKGSQS
;
A
#
# COMPACT_ATOMS: atom_id res chain seq x y z
N MET A 1 16.16 -13.80 -4.46
CA MET A 1 17.60 -14.15 -4.52
C MET A 1 18.13 -14.22 -3.11
N PRO A 2 18.88 -15.28 -2.76
CA PRO A 2 19.59 -15.35 -1.49
C PRO A 2 20.58 -14.17 -1.35
N PRO A 3 20.96 -13.78 -0.12
CA PRO A 3 21.98 -12.77 0.08
C PRO A 3 23.28 -13.18 -0.63
N LEU A 4 23.94 -12.24 -1.31
CA LEU A 4 25.32 -12.45 -1.75
C LEU A 4 26.21 -12.69 -0.52
N GLU A 5 27.30 -13.44 -0.65
CA GLU A 5 28.23 -13.70 0.45
C GLU A 5 28.63 -12.39 1.16
N GLY A 6 28.46 -12.36 2.49
CA GLY A 6 28.77 -11.21 3.33
C GLY A 6 27.65 -10.17 3.49
N GLN A 7 26.49 -10.30 2.83
CA GLN A 7 25.37 -9.40 3.07
C GLN A 7 24.55 -9.82 4.31
N PRO A 8 24.10 -8.84 5.14
CA PRO A 8 23.30 -9.14 6.31
C PRO A 8 21.96 -9.76 5.90
N THR A 9 21.56 -10.83 6.57
CA THR A 9 20.23 -11.44 6.38
C THR A 9 19.17 -10.59 7.07
N PHE A 10 18.02 -10.42 6.43
CA PHE A 10 16.90 -9.71 7.03
C PHE A 10 16.34 -10.49 8.25
N GLN A 11 16.10 -9.78 9.34
CA GLN A 11 15.52 -10.33 10.57
C GLN A 11 14.11 -9.78 10.77
N HIS A 12 13.12 -10.66 10.66
CA HIS A 12 11.74 -10.32 10.99
C HIS A 12 11.62 -9.90 12.44
N PHE A 13 11.02 -8.72 12.65
CA PHE A 13 10.82 -8.10 13.96
C PHE A 13 12.11 -7.84 14.76
N GLY A 14 13.27 -7.82 14.09
CA GLY A 14 14.50 -7.29 14.67
C GLY A 14 14.44 -5.76 14.85
N THR A 15 15.45 -5.20 15.52
CA THR A 15 15.50 -3.77 15.88
C THR A 15 15.23 -2.85 14.69
N GLN A 16 15.88 -3.07 13.55
CA GLN A 16 15.73 -2.23 12.36
C GLN A 16 14.33 -2.35 11.75
N HIS A 17 13.72 -3.54 11.77
CA HIS A 17 12.36 -3.75 11.30
C HIS A 17 11.34 -3.02 12.20
N LEU A 18 11.50 -3.13 13.52
CA LEU A 18 10.64 -2.45 14.49
C LEU A 18 10.76 -0.92 14.38
N ILE A 19 11.96 -0.40 14.14
CA ILE A 19 12.16 1.04 13.86
C ILE A 19 11.38 1.46 12.62
N VAL A 20 11.45 0.70 11.53
CA VAL A 20 10.70 1.02 10.31
C VAL A 20 9.20 0.99 10.54
N ILE A 21 8.67 -0.04 11.23
CA ILE A 21 7.24 -0.12 11.58
C ILE A 21 6.84 1.10 12.41
N PHE A 22 7.62 1.43 13.44
CA PHE A 22 7.40 2.57 14.30
C PHE A 22 7.36 3.89 13.52
N LEU A 23 8.35 4.13 12.64
CA LEU A 23 8.40 5.33 11.81
C LEU A 23 7.24 5.40 10.81
N THR A 24 6.86 4.27 10.22
CA THR A 24 5.73 4.19 9.29
C THR A 24 4.42 4.63 9.95
N ILE A 25 4.24 4.25 11.22
CA ILE A 25 3.08 4.66 12.01
C ILE A 25 3.21 6.12 12.45
N LEU A 26 4.37 6.54 12.98
CA LEU A 26 4.55 7.83 13.63
C LEU A 26 4.59 9.02 12.65
N LEU A 27 5.34 8.90 11.55
CA LEU A 27 5.59 9.99 10.61
C LEU A 27 4.34 10.69 10.06
N PRO A 28 3.27 10.01 9.61
CA PRO A 28 2.11 10.72 9.05
C PRO A 28 1.41 11.58 10.10
N PHE A 29 1.40 11.18 11.38
CA PHE A 29 0.86 12.01 12.47
C PHE A 29 1.74 13.21 12.77
N LEU A 30 3.07 13.06 12.76
CA LEU A 30 3.99 14.20 12.95
C LEU A 30 3.85 15.22 11.82
N LEU A 31 3.80 14.74 10.57
CA LEU A 31 3.60 15.59 9.40
C LEU A 31 2.24 16.30 9.44
N ALA A 32 1.16 15.59 9.77
CA ALA A 32 -0.17 16.18 9.91
C ALA A 32 -0.23 17.20 11.06
N ALA A 33 0.37 16.89 12.22
CA ALA A 33 0.45 17.81 13.35
C ALA A 33 1.21 19.09 12.99
N PHE A 34 2.27 18.98 12.18
CA PHE A 34 3.02 20.13 11.71
C PHE A 34 2.18 21.03 10.79
N VAL A 35 1.41 20.43 9.87
CA VAL A 35 0.44 21.18 9.03
C VAL A 35 -0.64 21.82 9.88
N TRP A 36 -1.22 21.12 10.86
CA TRP A 36 -2.27 21.66 11.71
C TRP A 36 -1.79 22.82 12.60
N ARG A 37 -0.57 22.74 13.12
CA ARG A 37 0.02 23.83 13.92
C ARG A 37 0.30 25.07 13.11
N THR A 38 0.79 24.92 11.89
CA THR A 38 1.17 26.04 11.03
C THR A 38 0.02 26.60 10.21
N LYS A 39 -1.03 25.79 9.97
CA LYS A 39 -2.16 26.08 9.07
C LYS A 39 -1.72 26.54 7.66
N SER A 40 -0.50 26.18 7.25
CA SER A 40 0.12 26.68 6.04
C SER A 40 -0.08 25.71 4.87
N GLN A 41 -0.76 26.19 3.83
CA GLN A 41 -0.91 25.43 2.58
C GLN A 41 0.43 25.20 1.88
N THR A 42 1.42 26.09 2.06
CA THR A 42 2.76 25.92 1.49
C THR A 42 3.47 24.72 2.13
N ILE A 43 3.31 24.53 3.45
CA ILE A 43 3.89 23.39 4.17
C ILE A 43 3.20 22.09 3.75
N GLU A 44 1.87 22.08 3.65
CA GLU A 44 1.13 20.93 3.14
C GLU A 44 1.63 20.52 1.74
N ARG A 45 1.73 21.48 0.82
CA ARG A 45 2.25 21.22 -0.54
C ARG A 45 3.70 20.76 -0.51
N GLY A 46 4.54 21.35 0.33
CA GLY A 46 5.94 20.93 0.50
C GLY A 46 6.06 19.47 0.96
N ILE A 47 5.21 19.03 1.88
CA ILE A 47 5.16 17.64 2.34
C ILE A 47 4.68 16.71 1.22
N VAL A 48 3.64 17.09 0.48
CA VAL A 48 3.16 16.33 -0.69
C VAL A 48 4.27 16.15 -1.73
N TYR A 49 5.00 17.22 -2.04
CA TYR A 49 6.14 17.16 -2.96
C TYR A 49 7.27 16.28 -2.41
N ALA A 50 7.60 16.41 -1.12
CA ALA A 50 8.66 15.62 -0.50
C ALA A 50 8.35 14.11 -0.53
N ILE A 51 7.13 13.70 -0.12
CA ILE A 51 6.70 12.29 -0.16
C ILE A 51 6.79 11.76 -1.61
N SER A 52 6.25 12.52 -2.56
CA SER A 52 6.23 12.12 -3.97
C SER A 52 7.64 12.03 -4.57
N ALA A 53 8.51 13.00 -4.27
CA ALA A 53 9.89 13.03 -4.74
C ALA A 53 10.69 11.87 -4.15
N ILE A 54 10.51 11.55 -2.87
CA ILE A 54 11.16 10.39 -2.23
C ILE A 54 10.72 9.09 -2.92
N LEU A 55 9.42 8.90 -3.17
CA LEU A 55 8.91 7.70 -3.85
C LEU A 55 9.48 7.56 -5.28
N ILE A 56 9.45 8.64 -6.07
CA ILE A 56 10.01 8.65 -7.43
C ILE A 56 11.53 8.38 -7.40
N LEU A 57 12.27 9.10 -6.56
CA LEU A 57 13.71 8.95 -6.47
C LEU A 57 14.09 7.53 -6.04
N ASN A 58 13.37 6.97 -5.07
CA ASN A 58 13.56 5.60 -4.62
C ASN A 58 13.35 4.60 -5.78
N TYR A 59 12.28 4.77 -6.55
CA TYR A 59 12.00 3.93 -7.72
C TYR A 59 13.09 4.05 -8.80
N VAL A 60 13.54 5.28 -9.10
CA VAL A 60 14.62 5.52 -10.08
C VAL A 60 15.94 4.91 -9.62
N VAL A 61 16.30 5.08 -8.33
CA VAL A 61 17.50 4.48 -7.75
C VAL A 61 17.44 2.96 -7.85
N TYR A 62 16.28 2.37 -7.59
CA TYR A 62 16.07 0.93 -7.74
C TYR A 62 16.26 0.45 -9.18
N LEU A 63 15.69 1.16 -10.17
CA LEU A 63 15.88 0.82 -11.58
C LEU A 63 17.35 0.92 -12.01
N ILE A 64 18.05 1.98 -11.60
CA ILE A 64 19.49 2.16 -11.89
C ILE A 64 20.30 1.02 -11.24
N PHE A 65 20.05 0.74 -9.96
CA PHE A 65 20.75 -0.31 -9.22
C PHE A 65 20.53 -1.69 -9.85
N THR A 66 19.28 -2.09 -10.08
CA THR A 66 19.00 -3.41 -10.66
C THR A 66 19.54 -3.55 -12.08
N ARG A 67 19.56 -2.46 -12.86
CA ARG A 67 20.15 -2.43 -14.20
C ARG A 67 21.67 -2.50 -14.19
N SER A 68 22.34 -1.86 -13.23
CA SER A 68 23.81 -1.81 -13.14
C SER A 68 24.41 -3.15 -12.71
N PHE A 69 23.69 -3.90 -11.88
CA PHE A 69 24.09 -5.23 -11.42
C PHE A 69 23.55 -6.38 -12.29
N GLY A 70 22.79 -6.06 -13.36
CA GLY A 70 22.23 -7.05 -14.28
C GLY A 70 21.28 -8.05 -13.62
N GLU A 71 20.69 -7.69 -12.49
CA GLU A 71 19.94 -8.61 -11.64
C GLU A 71 18.58 -8.99 -12.23
N LEU A 72 18.03 -8.09 -13.06
CA LEU A 72 16.70 -8.20 -13.61
C LEU A 72 16.75 -8.07 -15.14
N THR A 73 15.95 -8.91 -15.79
CA THR A 73 15.63 -8.78 -17.21
C THR A 73 14.78 -7.52 -17.44
N TRP A 74 14.74 -7.02 -18.69
CA TRP A 74 13.85 -5.91 -19.07
C TRP A 74 12.40 -6.17 -18.67
N ALA A 75 11.97 -7.43 -18.82
CA ALA A 75 10.63 -7.87 -18.53
C ALA A 75 10.29 -7.79 -17.05
N GLN A 76 11.27 -7.93 -16.14
CA GLN A 76 11.13 -7.82 -14.68
C GLN A 76 11.22 -6.37 -14.15
N MET A 77 11.69 -5.44 -14.98
CA MET A 77 11.75 -4.01 -14.64
C MET A 77 10.46 -3.26 -14.99
N LEU A 78 9.47 -3.92 -15.59
CA LEU A 78 8.17 -3.29 -15.88
C LEU A 78 7.45 -2.96 -14.57
N PRO A 79 6.77 -1.79 -14.46
CA PRO A 79 6.06 -1.34 -13.26
C PRO A 79 4.73 -2.09 -13.09
N MET A 80 4.79 -3.41 -13.05
CA MET A 80 3.62 -4.28 -13.00
C MET A 80 3.42 -4.91 -11.63
N GLN A 81 4.28 -4.62 -10.65
CA GLN A 81 3.98 -4.99 -9.28
C GLN A 81 2.84 -4.11 -8.75
N MET A 82 1.99 -4.68 -7.90
CA MET A 82 0.87 -3.96 -7.31
C MET A 82 1.33 -2.72 -6.52
N CYS A 83 2.52 -2.78 -5.91
CA CYS A 83 3.10 -1.63 -5.20
C CYS A 83 3.51 -0.49 -6.15
N ASP A 84 3.91 -0.78 -7.39
CA ASP A 84 4.21 0.24 -8.40
C ASP A 84 2.94 1.03 -8.74
N TRP A 85 1.84 0.32 -8.93
CA TRP A 85 0.53 0.91 -9.21
C TRP A 85 -0.01 1.68 -8.01
N ALA A 86 0.12 1.12 -6.80
CA ALA A 86 -0.26 1.81 -5.57
C ALA A 86 0.56 3.09 -5.34
N MET A 87 1.85 3.09 -5.69
CA MET A 87 2.72 4.26 -5.64
C MET A 87 2.22 5.37 -6.58
N VAL A 88 1.87 5.04 -7.83
CA VAL A 88 1.31 6.02 -8.77
C VAL A 88 -0.02 6.56 -8.25
N VAL A 89 -0.92 5.69 -7.80
CA VAL A 89 -2.25 6.10 -7.32
C VAL A 89 -2.15 6.98 -6.07
N VAL A 90 -1.28 6.66 -5.10
CA VAL A 90 -1.12 7.51 -3.90
C VAL A 90 -0.52 8.87 -4.25
N MET A 91 0.42 8.94 -5.21
CA MET A 91 0.95 10.21 -5.68
C MET A 91 -0.14 11.04 -6.37
N VAL A 92 -0.93 10.44 -7.25
CA VAL A 92 -2.06 11.13 -7.88
C VAL A 92 -3.08 11.61 -6.83
N ALA A 93 -3.37 10.78 -5.83
CA ALA A 93 -4.25 11.15 -4.72
C ALA A 93 -3.67 12.32 -3.89
N LEU A 94 -2.37 12.33 -3.61
CA LEU A 94 -1.69 13.39 -2.87
C LEU A 94 -1.76 14.73 -3.60
N TRP A 95 -1.51 14.74 -4.90
CA TRP A 95 -1.48 15.96 -5.70
C TRP A 95 -2.88 16.49 -6.01
N SER A 96 -3.80 15.61 -6.37
CA SER A 96 -5.17 16.00 -6.74
C SER A 96 -6.05 16.26 -5.52
N CYS A 97 -5.72 15.65 -4.37
CA CYS A 97 -6.60 15.54 -3.20
C CYS A 97 -8.02 15.05 -3.56
N ASN A 98 -8.13 14.29 -4.66
CA ASN A 98 -9.39 13.82 -5.18
C ASN A 98 -9.83 12.56 -4.43
N HIS A 99 -11.10 12.56 -4.04
CA HIS A 99 -11.69 11.45 -3.30
C HIS A 99 -11.59 10.10 -4.02
N ARG A 100 -11.80 10.05 -5.34
CA ARG A 100 -11.79 8.79 -6.11
C ARG A 100 -10.42 8.14 -6.13
N TRP A 101 -9.35 8.94 -6.31
CA TRP A 101 -7.98 8.44 -6.26
C TRP A 101 -7.58 8.04 -4.85
N PHE A 102 -8.02 8.82 -3.85
CA PHE A 102 -7.80 8.50 -2.45
C PHE A 102 -8.40 7.14 -2.07
N GLU A 103 -9.61 6.81 -2.54
CA GLU A 103 -10.24 5.53 -2.22
C GLU A 103 -9.41 4.34 -2.71
N VAL A 104 -8.94 4.39 -3.96
CA VAL A 104 -8.06 3.35 -4.51
C VAL A 104 -6.75 3.31 -3.75
N ALA A 105 -6.13 4.47 -3.48
CA ALA A 105 -4.91 4.57 -2.68
C ALA A 105 -5.09 3.98 -1.28
N TYR A 106 -6.24 4.20 -0.65
CA TYR A 106 -6.54 3.70 0.69
C TYR A 106 -6.57 2.18 0.72
N PHE A 107 -7.35 1.57 -0.18
CA PHE A 107 -7.50 0.12 -0.20
C PHE A 107 -6.23 -0.60 -0.70
N TRP A 108 -5.56 -0.07 -1.73
CA TRP A 108 -4.31 -0.67 -2.23
C TRP A 108 -3.12 -0.40 -1.31
N GLY A 109 -3.00 0.83 -0.82
CA GLY A 109 -1.93 1.24 0.07
C GLY A 109 -2.04 0.54 1.41
N ILE A 110 -3.13 0.73 2.15
CA ILE A 110 -3.26 0.11 3.48
C ILE A 110 -3.47 -1.41 3.37
N GLY A 111 -4.25 -1.89 2.40
CA GLY A 111 -4.51 -3.33 2.26
C GLY A 111 -3.29 -4.11 1.75
N GLY A 112 -2.64 -3.63 0.69
CA GLY A 112 -1.53 -4.33 0.05
C GLY A 112 -0.19 -4.08 0.75
N THR A 113 0.15 -2.82 1.03
CA THR A 113 1.50 -2.49 1.51
C THR A 113 1.69 -2.69 3.00
N LEU A 114 0.63 -2.71 3.81
CA LEU A 114 0.73 -3.04 5.24
C LEU A 114 1.27 -4.45 5.47
N GLN A 115 0.81 -5.43 4.68
CA GLN A 115 1.34 -6.80 4.73
C GLN A 115 2.82 -6.82 4.33
N ALA A 116 3.21 -6.06 3.30
CA ALA A 116 4.60 -5.96 2.91
C ALA A 116 5.49 -5.35 4.00
N VAL A 117 4.98 -4.39 4.79
CA VAL A 117 5.72 -3.81 5.91
C VAL A 117 5.78 -4.74 7.11
N LEU A 118 4.74 -5.53 7.42
CA LEU A 118 4.70 -6.40 8.60
C LEU A 118 5.36 -7.77 8.36
N THR A 119 5.17 -8.33 7.17
CA THR A 119 5.67 -9.65 6.74
C THR A 119 6.40 -9.49 5.40
N PRO A 120 7.55 -8.79 5.38
CA PRO A 120 8.26 -8.50 4.15
C PRO A 120 8.81 -9.76 3.49
N ASN A 121 8.65 -9.89 2.18
CA ASN A 121 9.39 -10.87 1.39
C ASN A 121 10.76 -10.31 1.00
N LEU A 122 11.61 -10.07 2.01
CA LEU A 122 12.94 -9.47 1.85
C LEU A 122 13.99 -10.38 2.50
N HIS A 123 15.01 -10.78 1.73
CA HIS A 123 16.09 -11.64 2.25
C HIS A 123 17.28 -10.86 2.79
N VAL A 124 17.52 -9.65 2.27
CA VAL A 124 18.70 -8.83 2.62
C VAL A 124 18.31 -7.76 3.63
N GLY A 125 18.98 -7.77 4.77
CA GLY A 125 18.79 -6.87 5.90
C GLY A 125 19.49 -5.53 5.75
N PHE A 126 19.44 -4.75 6.83
CA PHE A 126 20.11 -3.46 6.94
C PHE A 126 21.62 -3.65 7.17
N PRO A 127 22.50 -2.76 6.65
CA PRO A 127 22.21 -1.62 5.77
C PRO A 127 22.40 -1.99 4.29
N SER A 128 21.32 -2.23 3.55
CA SER A 128 21.38 -2.54 2.12
C SER A 128 20.44 -1.66 1.30
N ILE A 129 20.81 -1.39 0.04
CA ILE A 129 19.95 -0.65 -0.91
C ILE A 129 18.60 -1.36 -1.07
N ARG A 130 18.57 -2.70 -1.04
CA ARG A 130 17.34 -3.50 -1.10
C ARG A 130 16.43 -3.23 0.10
N PHE A 131 17.02 -3.18 1.30
CA PHE A 131 16.28 -2.85 2.53
C PHE A 131 15.66 -1.46 2.43
N PHE A 132 16.46 -0.44 2.09
CA PHE A 132 15.94 0.92 1.96
C PHE A 132 14.88 1.03 0.87
N ASN A 133 15.13 0.49 -0.33
CA ASN A 133 14.19 0.55 -1.43
C ASN A 133 12.84 -0.08 -1.07
N PHE A 134 12.87 -1.28 -0.49
CA PHE A 134 11.67 -2.00 -0.11
C PHE A 134 10.87 -1.18 0.92
N PHE A 135 11.48 -0.76 2.02
CA PHE A 135 10.73 -0.07 3.07
C PHE A 135 10.33 1.35 2.70
N ILE A 136 11.15 2.11 1.97
CA ILE A 136 10.77 3.46 1.50
C ILE A 136 9.53 3.39 0.59
N ALA A 137 9.49 2.46 -0.35
CA ALA A 137 8.35 2.30 -1.25
C ALA A 137 7.06 1.99 -0.48
N HIS A 138 7.07 0.95 0.37
CA HIS A 138 5.87 0.50 1.06
C HIS A 138 5.44 1.46 2.18
N SER A 139 6.37 1.92 3.00
CA SER A 139 6.05 2.89 4.06
C SER A 139 5.60 4.23 3.48
N GLY A 140 6.23 4.71 2.40
CA GLY A 140 5.85 5.97 1.76
C GLY A 140 4.42 5.98 1.24
N ILE A 141 3.93 4.85 0.73
CA ILE A 141 2.53 4.68 0.32
C ILE A 141 1.59 4.81 1.53
N ILE A 142 1.87 4.09 2.62
CA ILE A 142 1.06 4.16 3.86
C ILE A 142 1.05 5.58 4.41
N ILE A 143 2.23 6.20 4.52
CA ILE A 143 2.40 7.56 5.02
C ILE A 143 1.57 8.54 4.18
N GLY A 144 1.63 8.46 2.85
CA GLY A 144 0.86 9.31 1.96
C GLY A 144 -0.66 9.19 2.14
N VAL A 145 -1.16 7.96 2.24
CA VAL A 145 -2.59 7.70 2.48
C VAL A 145 -3.04 8.26 3.83
N VAL A 146 -2.34 7.92 4.91
CA VAL A 146 -2.71 8.37 6.27
C VAL A 146 -2.58 9.88 6.39
N PHE A 147 -1.57 10.49 5.76
CA PHE A 147 -1.43 11.94 5.71
C PHE A 147 -2.67 12.61 5.09
N LEU A 148 -3.19 12.11 3.96
CA LEU A 148 -4.43 12.61 3.35
C LEU A 148 -5.66 12.42 4.25
N MET A 149 -5.74 11.28 4.95
CA MET A 149 -6.82 11.05 5.91
C MET A 149 -6.81 12.09 7.03
N LEU A 150 -5.63 12.43 7.54
CA LEU A 150 -5.48 13.35 8.66
C LEU A 150 -5.67 14.81 8.21
N VAL A 151 -4.95 15.25 7.19
CA VAL A 151 -4.92 16.66 6.77
C VAL A 151 -6.17 17.04 5.99
N ARG A 152 -6.63 16.18 5.08
CA ARG A 152 -7.77 16.46 4.19
C ARG A 152 -9.06 15.81 4.62
N ARG A 153 -9.05 15.05 5.73
CA ARG A 153 -10.22 14.36 6.30
C ARG A 153 -10.91 13.44 5.30
N LEU A 154 -10.15 12.90 4.34
CA LEU A 154 -10.63 11.92 3.38
C LEU A 154 -10.79 10.57 4.07
N ARG A 155 -11.84 9.84 3.72
CA ARG A 155 -12.14 8.51 4.25
C ARG A 155 -12.96 7.70 3.24
N PRO A 156 -12.91 6.36 3.24
CA PRO A 156 -13.74 5.55 2.34
C PRO A 156 -15.24 5.59 2.71
N TYR A 157 -16.09 5.30 1.73
CA TYR A 157 -17.54 5.13 1.80
C TYR A 157 -17.94 3.76 1.20
N PRO A 158 -19.19 3.28 1.32
CA PRO A 158 -19.57 1.95 0.84
C PRO A 158 -19.25 1.73 -0.64
N MET A 159 -19.50 2.73 -1.49
CA MET A 159 -19.24 2.60 -2.94
C MET A 159 -17.73 2.66 -3.27
N SER A 160 -16.89 3.08 -2.32
CA SER A 160 -15.44 3.06 -2.47
C SER A 160 -14.90 1.63 -2.55
N LEU A 161 -15.52 0.67 -1.85
CA LEU A 161 -15.21 -0.77 -1.97
C LEU A 161 -15.35 -1.25 -3.41
N VAL A 162 -16.51 -0.99 -4.02
CA VAL A 162 -16.83 -1.43 -5.38
C VAL A 162 -15.88 -0.79 -6.39
N ARG A 163 -15.62 0.52 -6.26
CA ARG A 163 -14.70 1.22 -7.15
C ARG A 163 -13.27 0.70 -7.02
N ALA A 164 -12.76 0.58 -5.81
CA ALA A 164 -11.41 0.07 -5.58
C ALA A 164 -11.27 -1.37 -6.05
N PHE A 165 -12.30 -2.20 -5.84
CA PHE A 165 -12.31 -3.57 -6.34
C PHE A 165 -12.30 -3.61 -7.87
N ALA A 166 -13.12 -2.80 -8.54
CA ALA A 166 -13.12 -2.70 -10.01
C ALA A 166 -11.74 -2.25 -10.56
N TRP A 167 -11.05 -1.34 -9.88
CA TRP A 167 -9.66 -0.99 -10.23
C TRP A 167 -8.70 -2.17 -10.01
N SER A 168 -8.88 -2.96 -8.95
CA SER A 168 -8.09 -4.18 -8.72
C SER A 168 -8.30 -5.20 -9.84
N GLU A 169 -9.54 -5.40 -10.30
CA GLU A 169 -9.83 -6.28 -11.44
C GLU A 169 -9.15 -5.78 -12.73
N LEU A 170 -9.17 -4.47 -12.96
CA LEU A 170 -8.47 -3.89 -14.11
C LEU A 170 -6.95 -4.14 -14.02
N TYR A 171 -6.35 -3.94 -12.86
CA TYR A 171 -4.96 -4.30 -12.60
C TYR A 171 -4.72 -5.80 -12.85
N PHE A 172 -5.57 -6.68 -12.32
CA PHE A 172 -5.41 -8.12 -12.49
C PHE A 172 -5.46 -8.53 -13.96
N VAL A 173 -6.42 -8.03 -14.74
CA VAL A 173 -6.53 -8.35 -16.17
C VAL A 173 -5.29 -7.89 -16.92
N ILE A 174 -4.84 -6.64 -16.72
CA ILE A 174 -3.68 -6.10 -17.41
C ILE A 174 -2.41 -6.89 -17.03
N THR A 175 -2.21 -7.13 -15.74
CA THR A 175 -1.05 -7.85 -15.22
C THR A 175 -1.03 -9.30 -15.67
N MET A 176 -2.17 -10.01 -15.69
CA MET A 176 -2.24 -11.37 -16.22
C MET A 176 -1.86 -11.45 -17.71
N VAL A 177 -2.25 -10.47 -18.51
CA VAL A 177 -1.87 -10.39 -19.93
C VAL A 177 -0.36 -10.19 -20.05
N VAL A 178 0.23 -9.28 -19.27
CA VAL A 178 1.68 -9.05 -19.27
C VAL A 178 2.45 -10.28 -18.77
N ASP A 179 2.01 -10.91 -17.69
CA ASP A 179 2.57 -12.15 -17.13
C ASP A 179 2.54 -13.28 -18.17
N HIS A 180 1.46 -13.39 -18.95
CA HIS A 180 1.35 -14.39 -20.01
C HIS A 180 2.42 -14.23 -21.09
N PHE A 181 2.73 -13.00 -21.50
CA PHE A 181 3.74 -12.72 -22.52
C PHE A 181 5.17 -12.72 -22.00
N THR A 182 5.37 -12.31 -20.74
CA THR A 182 6.72 -12.14 -20.16
C THR A 182 7.18 -13.34 -19.32
N GLY A 183 6.24 -14.16 -18.84
CA GLY A 183 6.50 -15.24 -17.89
C GLY A 183 6.87 -14.75 -16.48
N VAL A 184 6.85 -13.43 -16.24
CA VAL A 184 7.07 -12.85 -14.92
C VAL A 184 5.85 -13.15 -14.04
N ASN A 185 6.05 -13.22 -12.73
CA ASN A 185 4.99 -13.50 -11.76
C ASN A 185 4.64 -12.21 -11.00
N TYR A 186 4.10 -11.22 -11.72
CA TYR A 186 3.72 -9.94 -11.12
C TYR A 186 2.52 -10.13 -10.18
N GLY A 187 2.59 -9.54 -8.98
CA GLY A 187 1.52 -9.68 -7.99
C GLY A 187 1.17 -11.12 -7.60
N PHE A 188 2.04 -12.09 -7.90
CA PHE A 188 1.84 -13.51 -7.66
C PHE A 188 0.69 -14.17 -8.44
N LEU A 189 0.32 -13.66 -9.62
CA LEU A 189 -0.84 -14.15 -10.40
C LEU A 189 -0.57 -15.44 -11.20
N LEU A 190 0.69 -15.77 -11.48
CA LEU A 190 1.06 -17.04 -12.10
C LEU A 190 1.26 -18.15 -11.06
N ARG A 191 1.93 -17.82 -9.95
CA ARG A 191 2.28 -18.77 -8.88
C ARG A 191 2.38 -18.09 -7.53
N LYS A 192 2.15 -18.87 -6.46
CA LYS A 192 2.28 -18.41 -5.08
C LYS A 192 3.68 -17.85 -4.79
N PRO A 193 3.81 -16.89 -3.86
CA PRO A 193 5.11 -16.46 -3.35
C PRO A 193 5.82 -17.63 -2.65
N GLU A 194 7.15 -17.68 -2.77
CA GLU A 194 7.99 -18.62 -2.02
C GLU A 194 7.99 -18.30 -0.51
N ALA A 195 7.89 -17.02 -0.16
CA ALA A 195 7.80 -16.59 1.22
C ALA A 195 6.44 -16.91 1.85
N PHE A 196 6.49 -17.34 3.11
CA PHE A 196 5.31 -17.64 3.89
C PHE A 196 4.45 -16.39 4.08
N SER A 197 3.18 -16.47 3.69
CA SER A 197 2.22 -15.36 3.75
C SER A 197 0.79 -15.90 3.77
N LEU A 198 -0.20 -15.01 3.82
CA LEU A 198 -1.61 -15.41 3.68
C LEU A 198 -1.90 -16.15 2.36
N LEU A 199 -1.14 -15.84 1.30
CA LEU A 199 -1.25 -16.51 0.00
C LEU A 199 -0.82 -17.99 0.07
N SER A 200 -0.01 -18.37 1.06
CA SER A 200 0.44 -19.75 1.26
C SER A 200 -0.72 -20.69 1.64
N PHE A 201 -1.77 -20.16 2.29
CA PHE A 201 -2.95 -20.94 2.71
C PHE A 201 -4.00 -21.13 1.60
N LEU A 202 -3.82 -20.49 0.44
CA LEU A 202 -4.75 -20.60 -0.67
C LEU A 202 -4.57 -21.95 -1.41
N SER A 203 -5.44 -22.28 -2.35
CA SER A 203 -5.38 -23.50 -3.14
C SER A 203 -4.13 -23.57 -4.02
N ASP A 204 -3.65 -24.78 -4.31
CA ASP A 204 -2.61 -25.01 -5.31
C ASP A 204 -3.17 -25.03 -6.74
N SER A 205 -4.48 -25.23 -6.90
CA SER A 205 -5.15 -25.14 -8.19
C SER A 205 -5.24 -23.69 -8.64
N ARG A 206 -4.55 -23.30 -9.72
CA ARG A 206 -4.47 -21.90 -10.18
C ARG A 206 -5.83 -21.20 -10.35
N PRO A 207 -6.86 -21.79 -10.97
CA PRO A 207 -8.17 -21.13 -11.05
C PRO A 207 -8.79 -20.86 -9.67
N LEU A 208 -8.69 -21.83 -8.75
CA LEU A 208 -9.22 -21.68 -7.40
C LEU A 208 -8.37 -20.70 -6.56
N TYR A 209 -7.05 -20.71 -6.74
CA TYR A 209 -6.12 -19.76 -6.16
C TYR A 209 -6.48 -18.32 -6.54
N LEU A 210 -6.69 -18.05 -7.84
CA LEU A 210 -7.10 -16.73 -8.31
C LEU A 210 -8.45 -16.32 -7.72
N LEU A 211 -9.46 -17.20 -7.75
CA LEU A 211 -10.76 -16.92 -7.13
C LEU A 211 -10.63 -16.58 -5.64
N GLN A 212 -9.82 -17.35 -4.91
CA GLN A 212 -9.57 -17.11 -3.49
C GLN A 212 -8.77 -15.84 -3.24
N MET A 213 -7.85 -15.45 -4.13
CA MET A 213 -7.17 -14.15 -4.05
C MET A 213 -8.16 -12.99 -4.16
N HIS A 214 -9.13 -13.07 -5.08
CA HIS A 214 -10.15 -12.04 -5.22
C HIS A 214 -11.05 -11.97 -3.97
N GLY A 215 -11.43 -13.14 -3.43
CA GLY A 215 -12.16 -13.23 -2.16
C GLY A 215 -11.37 -12.67 -0.97
N LEU A 216 -10.07 -12.95 -0.90
CA LEU A 216 -9.18 -12.42 0.13
C LEU A 216 -9.05 -10.90 0.02
N ALA A 217 -8.89 -10.37 -1.20
CA ALA A 217 -8.86 -8.93 -1.44
C ALA A 217 -10.16 -8.24 -1.00
N LEU A 218 -11.33 -8.82 -1.34
CA LEU A 218 -12.63 -8.31 -0.88
C LEU A 218 -12.76 -8.34 0.64
N LEU A 219 -12.32 -9.43 1.28
CA LEU A 219 -12.30 -9.55 2.73
C LEU A 219 -11.45 -8.45 3.36
N PHE A 220 -10.24 -8.21 2.84
CA PHE A 220 -9.39 -7.13 3.29
C PHE A 220 -10.03 -5.76 3.12
N PHE A 221 -10.66 -5.49 1.98
CA PHE A 221 -11.34 -4.21 1.78
C PHE A 221 -12.51 -4.05 2.74
N ALA A 222 -13.28 -5.12 3.01
CA ALA A 222 -14.36 -5.09 3.98
C ALA A 222 -13.84 -4.80 5.39
N ILE A 223 -12.75 -5.44 5.80
CA ILE A 223 -12.09 -5.19 7.09
C ILE A 223 -11.62 -3.74 7.20
N LEU A 224 -10.98 -3.20 6.17
CA LEU A 224 -10.52 -1.80 6.15
C LEU A 224 -11.68 -0.80 6.17
N TYR A 225 -12.81 -1.14 5.55
CA TYR A 225 -14.02 -0.30 5.57
C TYR A 225 -14.82 -0.40 6.88
N ALA A 226 -14.74 -1.53 7.59
CA ALA A 226 -15.57 -1.82 8.75
C ALA A 226 -15.56 -0.73 9.85
N PRO A 227 -14.42 -0.14 10.26
CA PRO A 227 -14.42 0.92 11.27
C PRO A 227 -15.28 2.13 10.89
N PHE A 228 -15.31 2.48 9.59
CA PHE A 228 -16.11 3.61 9.09
C PHE A 228 -17.59 3.27 9.04
N ALA A 229 -17.93 2.05 8.61
CA ALA A 229 -19.31 1.57 8.60
C ALA A 229 -19.90 1.56 10.02
N ILE A 230 -19.16 1.02 11.00
CA ILE A 230 -19.58 0.96 12.40
C ILE A 230 -19.77 2.37 12.96
N ALA A 231 -18.81 3.29 12.72
CA ALA A 231 -18.92 4.67 13.18
C ALA A 231 -20.13 5.41 12.60
N ASP A 232 -20.47 5.16 11.33
CA ASP A 232 -21.62 5.77 10.67
C ASP A 232 -22.96 5.24 11.20
N LEU A 233 -23.04 3.94 11.49
CA LEU A 233 -24.22 3.32 12.10
C LEU A 233 -24.47 3.89 13.50
N LEU A 234 -23.45 3.95 14.35
CA LEU A 234 -23.55 4.50 15.70
C LEU A 234 -24.01 5.96 15.71
N ARG A 235 -23.58 6.77 14.75
CA ARG A 235 -24.01 8.17 14.61
C ARG A 235 -25.47 8.31 14.19
N ARG A 236 -25.97 7.41 13.33
CA ARG A 236 -27.39 7.38 12.92
C ARG A 236 -28.32 6.99 14.06
N ASP A 237 -27.91 6.02 14.88
CA ASP A 237 -28.69 5.60 16.04
C ASP A 237 -28.78 6.70 17.11
N ALA A 238 -27.69 7.44 17.32
CA ALA A 238 -27.66 8.58 18.24
C ALA A 238 -28.58 9.72 17.78
N SER A 239 -28.59 10.07 16.49
CA SER A 239 -29.49 11.12 15.97
C SER A 239 -30.96 10.71 16.04
N HIS A 240 -31.27 9.44 15.77
CA HIS A 240 -32.64 8.93 15.86
C HIS A 240 -33.18 8.91 17.31
N LYS A 241 -32.33 8.60 18.30
CA LYS A 241 -32.70 8.67 19.74
C LYS A 241 -32.91 10.11 20.21
N GLY A 242 -32.06 11.05 19.79
CA GLY A 242 -32.20 12.47 20.14
C GLY A 242 -33.47 13.12 19.59
N HIS A 243 -33.92 12.73 18.39
CA HIS A 243 -35.16 13.25 17.82
C HIS A 243 -36.41 12.76 18.58
N LYS A 244 -36.41 11.51 19.07
CA LYS A 244 -37.51 10.96 19.88
C LYS A 244 -37.61 11.57 21.28
N GLY A 245 -36.48 11.88 21.94
CA GLY A 245 -36.47 12.50 23.26
C GLY A 245 -36.80 14.00 23.29
N SER A 246 -36.76 14.67 22.14
CA SER A 246 -37.15 16.08 21.99
C SER A 246 -38.65 16.29 21.72
N GLN A 247 -39.39 15.21 21.44
CA GLN A 247 -40.82 15.24 21.13
C GLN A 247 -41.70 14.69 22.27
N SER A 248 -41.09 14.36 23.41
CA SER A 248 -41.75 13.94 24.66
C SER A 248 -41.63 15.03 25.71
#